data_AF-A0A7W1FU02-F1
#
_entry.id   AF-A0A7W1FU02-F1
#
_cell.length_a   1.000
_cell.length_b   1.000
_cell.length_c   1.000
_cell.angle_alpha   90.00
_cell.angle_beta   90.00
_cell.angle_gamma   90.00
#
_symmetry.space_group_name_H-M   'P 1'
#
loop_
_entity.id
_entity.type
_entity.pdbx_description
1 polymer ?
#
loop_
_entity_poly.entity_id
_entity_poly.type
_entity_poly.pdbx_seq_one_letter_code
_entity_poly.pdbx_strand_id
1 'polypeptide(L)'
;MKGSRDSRYNCNRSLRRAVGLQEERRFCRYHRVLSRAAWSSREASRVLLGLLVKTFVPEGPLVVGIDETLERRRGKKIAAKGIYRDPVRSSHSHFVKTSALRWVCVVLLTEVRWASRVWALPFLSARAPSERYATETGQRHKSLTEWAW
;
A
#
# COMPACT_ATOMS: atom_id res chain seq x y z
N MET A 1 -9.22 -47.18 11.86
CA MET A 1 -8.56 -46.59 13.05
C MET A 1 -7.62 -45.46 12.60
N LYS A 2 -7.50 -44.44 13.46
CA LYS A 2 -6.77 -43.14 13.40
C LYS A 2 -5.51 -43.11 12.50
N GLY A 3 -5.12 -41.99 11.87
CA GLY A 3 -5.33 -40.63 12.36
C GLY A 3 -4.97 -39.49 11.40
N SER A 4 -5.33 -38.32 11.91
CA SER A 4 -5.44 -37.02 11.26
C SER A 4 -4.18 -36.15 11.35
N ARG A 5 -4.16 -35.09 10.54
CA ARG A 5 -3.39 -33.81 10.66
C ARG A 5 -1.91 -33.98 10.25
N ASP A 6 -1.33 -33.14 9.38
CA ASP A 6 -1.34 -31.67 9.47
C ASP A 6 -1.12 -31.00 8.09
N SER A 7 -2.16 -30.34 7.55
CA SER A 7 -2.17 -29.63 6.25
C SER A 7 -1.69 -28.16 6.38
N ARG A 8 -0.71 -27.87 7.26
CA ARG A 8 -0.40 -26.48 7.68
C ARG A 8 0.95 -25.90 7.28
N TYR A 9 1.70 -26.53 6.37
CA TYR A 9 3.04 -26.05 5.98
C TYR A 9 3.25 -25.68 4.50
N ASN A 10 2.19 -25.43 3.72
CA ASN A 10 2.35 -24.84 2.39
C ASN A 10 2.47 -23.31 2.45
N CYS A 11 3.54 -22.82 3.09
CA CYS A 11 3.90 -21.41 3.08
C CYS A 11 4.67 -21.09 1.78
N ASN A 12 3.93 -20.65 0.75
CA ASN A 12 4.36 -19.89 -0.43
C ASN A 12 5.81 -20.12 -0.93
N ARG A 13 6.00 -21.16 -1.75
CA ARG A 13 7.27 -21.51 -2.43
C ARG A 13 7.77 -20.40 -3.39
N SER A 14 6.88 -19.60 -3.96
CA SER A 14 7.18 -18.54 -4.93
C SER A 14 7.90 -17.34 -4.32
N LEU A 15 7.48 -16.87 -3.13
CA LEU A 15 8.11 -15.77 -2.42
C LEU A 15 9.54 -16.12 -2.00
N ARG A 16 9.78 -17.37 -1.55
CA ARG A 16 11.11 -17.85 -1.12
C ARG A 16 12.14 -17.92 -2.25
N ARG A 17 11.70 -18.05 -3.52
CA ARG A 17 12.61 -17.95 -4.68
C ARG A 17 12.96 -16.50 -5.00
N ALA A 18 11.99 -15.59 -4.96
CA ALA A 18 12.18 -14.19 -5.33
C ALA A 18 13.17 -13.45 -4.41
N VAL A 19 13.26 -13.82 -3.12
CA VAL A 19 14.19 -13.22 -2.16
C VAL A 19 15.47 -14.03 -1.93
N GLY A 20 15.69 -15.15 -2.65
CA GLY A 20 16.90 -15.98 -2.48
C GLY A 20 16.98 -16.79 -1.17
N LEU A 21 15.95 -16.73 -0.31
CA LEU A 21 15.94 -17.31 1.04
C LEU A 21 15.31 -18.72 1.07
N GLN A 22 15.72 -19.59 0.14
CA GLN A 22 15.24 -20.98 0.04
C GLN A 22 15.43 -21.76 1.36
N GLU A 23 16.53 -21.52 2.07
CA GLU A 23 16.92 -22.31 3.25
C GLU A 23 16.65 -21.62 4.59
N GLU A 24 16.21 -20.36 4.58
CA GLU A 24 16.23 -19.57 5.82
C GLU A 24 14.98 -19.83 6.68
N ARG A 25 15.18 -20.56 7.79
CA ARG A 25 14.16 -20.90 8.80
C ARG A 25 13.49 -19.68 9.45
N ARG A 26 14.02 -18.46 9.23
CA ARG A 26 13.50 -17.19 9.75
C ARG A 26 12.35 -16.61 8.94
N PHE A 27 12.08 -17.10 7.72
CA PHE A 27 10.95 -16.63 6.90
C PHE A 27 9.59 -16.74 7.62
N CYS A 28 9.41 -17.80 8.41
CA CYS A 28 8.22 -17.98 9.24
C CYS A 28 8.06 -16.87 10.30
N ARG A 29 9.16 -16.30 10.81
CA ARG A 29 9.11 -15.15 11.74
C ARG A 29 8.67 -13.89 11.03
N TYR A 30 9.21 -13.59 9.84
CA TYR A 30 8.76 -12.45 9.03
C TYR A 30 7.27 -12.54 8.69
N HIS A 31 6.82 -13.70 8.22
CA HIS A 31 5.41 -13.92 7.94
C HIS A 31 4.57 -13.77 9.22
N ARG A 32 5.02 -14.29 10.37
CA ARG A 32 4.29 -14.17 11.64
C ARG A 32 4.20 -12.72 12.11
N VAL A 33 5.28 -11.95 11.99
CA VAL A 33 5.33 -10.53 12.32
C VAL A 33 4.34 -9.75 11.45
N LEU A 34 4.33 -9.96 10.13
CA LEU A 34 3.42 -9.27 9.22
C LEU A 34 1.96 -9.75 9.29
N SER A 35 1.72 -11.01 9.64
CA SER A 35 0.36 -11.59 9.67
C SER A 35 -0.33 -11.60 11.03
N ARG A 36 0.43 -11.54 12.14
CA ARG A 36 -0.13 -11.70 13.50
C ARG A 36 0.11 -10.53 14.44
N ALA A 37 1.08 -9.65 14.17
CA ALA A 37 1.24 -8.48 15.02
C ALA A 37 0.12 -7.47 14.70
N ALA A 38 -0.37 -6.78 15.74
CA ALA A 38 -1.28 -5.67 15.57
C ALA A 38 -0.48 -4.47 15.05
N TRP A 39 -0.63 -4.17 13.77
CA TRP A 39 0.03 -3.02 13.14
C TRP A 39 -0.95 -1.85 13.03
N SER A 40 -0.52 -0.68 13.50
CA SER A 40 -1.13 0.58 13.11
C SER A 40 -0.33 1.17 11.97
N SER A 41 -0.88 1.18 10.75
CA SER A 41 -0.24 1.80 9.59
C SER A 41 0.08 3.27 9.84
N ARG A 42 -0.74 3.95 10.64
CA ARG A 42 -0.55 5.36 11.02
C ARG A 42 0.65 5.55 11.94
N GLU A 43 0.85 4.67 12.92
CA GLU A 43 1.99 4.77 13.84
C GLU A 43 3.31 4.44 13.12
N ALA A 44 3.32 3.37 12.33
CA ALA A 44 4.47 3.03 11.50
C ALA A 44 4.84 4.17 10.54
N SER A 45 3.82 4.78 9.93
CA SER A 45 3.97 5.95 9.06
C SER A 45 4.54 7.16 9.79
N ARG A 46 4.09 7.45 11.01
CA ARG A 46 4.62 8.54 11.85
C ARG A 46 6.10 8.33 12.18
N VAL A 47 6.49 7.11 12.55
CA VAL A 47 7.89 6.78 12.82
C VAL A 47 8.74 6.96 11.57
N LEU A 48 8.27 6.43 10.43
CA LEU A 48 8.98 6.55 9.15
C LEU A 48 9.12 8.01 8.72
N LEU A 49 8.05 8.81 8.80
CA LEU A 49 8.11 10.24 8.49
C LEU A 49 9.13 10.96 9.38
N GLY A 50 9.16 10.68 10.69
CA GLY A 50 10.15 11.27 11.60
C GLY A 50 11.59 10.96 11.19
N LEU A 51 11.86 9.71 10.77
CA LEU A 51 13.17 9.31 10.26
C LEU A 51 13.51 10.03 8.95
N LEU A 52 12.55 10.15 8.02
CA LEU A 52 12.76 10.81 6.74
C LEU A 52 13.03 12.31 6.91
N VAL A 53 12.23 13.01 7.72
CA VAL A 53 12.42 14.43 8.01
C VAL A 53 13.78 14.67 8.65
N LYS A 54 14.13 13.90 9.69
CA LYS A 54 15.44 14.01 10.35
C LYS A 54 16.62 13.79 9.40
N THR A 55 16.45 12.93 8.39
CA THR A 55 17.53 12.56 7.47
C THR A 55 17.65 13.49 6.28
N PHE A 56 16.52 13.94 5.72
CA PHE A 56 16.47 14.62 4.41
C PHE A 56 16.01 16.07 4.48
N VAL A 57 15.34 16.49 5.56
CA VAL A 57 14.82 17.86 5.73
C VAL A 57 15.45 18.46 6.99
N PRO A 58 16.75 18.80 6.97
CA PRO A 58 17.43 19.40 8.11
C PRO A 58 16.85 20.79 8.43
N GLU A 59 16.55 21.58 7.40
CA GLU A 59 15.94 22.91 7.48
C GLU A 59 15.08 23.14 6.24
N GLY A 60 13.96 23.84 6.38
CA GLY A 60 13.07 24.23 5.26
C GLY A 60 11.65 23.64 5.33
N PRO A 61 10.83 23.94 4.31
CA PRO A 61 9.43 23.55 4.29
C PRO A 61 9.26 22.05 4.02
N LEU A 62 8.29 21.43 4.70
CA LEU A 62 7.89 20.06 4.44
C LEU A 62 6.91 20.04 3.26
N VAL A 63 7.36 19.60 2.08
CA VAL A 63 6.50 19.45 0.92
C VAL A 63 5.97 18.02 0.85
N VAL A 64 4.66 17.86 0.91
CA VAL A 64 3.99 16.56 0.88
C VAL A 64 3.19 16.43 -0.40
N GLY A 65 3.48 15.38 -1.17
CA GLY A 65 2.71 14.98 -2.34
C GLY A 65 1.66 13.94 -1.97
N ILE A 66 0.54 13.96 -2.68
CA ILE A 66 -0.51 12.95 -2.59
C ILE A 66 -0.66 12.34 -3.99
N ASP A 67 -0.53 11.02 -4.08
CA ASP A 67 -0.68 10.28 -5.33
C ASP A 67 -1.72 9.17 -5.19
N GLU A 68 -2.46 8.92 -6.28
CA GLU A 68 -3.43 7.83 -6.36
C GLU A 68 -2.85 6.65 -7.13
N THR A 69 -2.93 5.46 -6.54
CA THR A 69 -2.54 4.24 -7.24
C THR A 69 -3.64 3.19 -7.20
N LEU A 70 -3.84 2.53 -8.34
CA LEU A 70 -4.84 1.47 -8.51
C LEU A 70 -4.17 0.10 -8.44
N GLU A 71 -4.42 -0.62 -7.35
CA GLU A 71 -3.92 -1.98 -7.19
C GLU A 71 -4.92 -3.00 -7.76
N ARG A 72 -4.45 -3.80 -8.72
CA ARG A 72 -5.24 -4.83 -9.40
C ARG A 72 -5.03 -6.19 -8.76
N ARG A 73 -5.62 -6.41 -7.58
CA ARG A 73 -5.66 -7.73 -6.96
C ARG A 73 -7.06 -8.31 -6.91
N ARG A 74 -7.15 -9.64 -7.05
CA ARG A 74 -8.38 -10.42 -6.97
C ARG A 74 -8.22 -11.50 -5.89
N GLY A 75 -9.23 -11.67 -5.05
CA GLY A 75 -9.24 -12.71 -4.02
C GLY A 75 -10.46 -12.61 -3.10
N LYS A 76 -10.84 -13.72 -2.46
CA LYS A 76 -12.00 -13.79 -1.56
C LYS A 76 -11.89 -12.85 -0.35
N LYS A 77 -10.66 -12.52 0.07
CA LYS A 77 -10.37 -11.61 1.20
C LYS A 77 -10.24 -10.14 0.78
N ILE A 78 -10.39 -9.81 -0.52
CA ILE A 78 -10.22 -8.46 -1.04
C ILE A 78 -11.60 -7.81 -1.18
N ALA A 79 -12.01 -7.09 -0.12
CA ALA A 79 -13.22 -6.27 -0.07
C ALA A 79 -12.96 -4.84 -0.58
N ALA A 80 -14.00 -4.03 -0.79
CA ALA A 80 -13.92 -2.63 -1.21
C ALA A 80 -13.26 -2.39 -2.59
N LYS A 81 -13.50 -3.29 -3.55
CA LYS A 81 -13.11 -3.07 -4.95
C LYS A 81 -14.06 -2.06 -5.58
N GLY A 82 -13.49 -1.03 -6.19
CA GLY A 82 -14.23 -0.10 -7.04
C GLY A 82 -14.06 -0.43 -8.51
N ILE A 83 -14.86 0.20 -9.35
CA ILE A 83 -14.65 0.24 -10.79
C ILE A 83 -14.10 1.63 -11.10
N TYR A 84 -12.86 1.68 -11.59
CA TYR A 84 -12.14 2.92 -11.86
C TYR A 84 -11.76 3.00 -13.35
N ARG A 85 -11.53 4.20 -13.85
CA ARG A 85 -10.88 4.39 -15.15
C ARG A 85 -9.49 3.77 -15.10
N ASP A 86 -9.13 3.00 -16.10
CA ASP A 86 -7.80 2.43 -16.24
C ASP A 86 -6.87 3.48 -16.85
N PRO A 87 -5.94 4.11 -16.10
CA PRO A 87 -5.11 5.18 -16.63
C PRO A 87 -4.12 4.69 -17.71
N VAL A 88 -3.81 3.39 -17.74
CA VAL A 88 -2.84 2.81 -18.68
C VAL A 88 -3.52 2.35 -19.98
N ARG A 89 -4.76 1.88 -19.89
CA ARG A 89 -5.50 1.34 -21.06
C ARG A 89 -6.53 2.30 -21.63
N SER A 90 -6.76 3.43 -20.97
CA SER A 90 -7.69 4.45 -21.46
C SER A 90 -6.95 5.55 -22.19
N SER A 91 -7.45 5.95 -23.35
CA SER A 91 -7.07 7.20 -24.03
C SER A 91 -8.19 8.23 -23.88
N HIS A 92 -8.03 9.42 -24.47
CA HIS A 92 -9.10 10.42 -24.53
C HIS A 92 -10.36 9.92 -25.27
N SER A 93 -10.19 9.04 -26.26
CA SER A 93 -11.28 8.47 -27.06
C SER A 93 -11.75 7.08 -26.60
N HIS A 94 -10.94 6.37 -25.80
CA HIS A 94 -11.24 5.01 -25.36
C HIS A 94 -11.21 4.90 -23.84
N PHE A 95 -12.36 4.60 -23.23
CA PHE A 95 -12.49 4.52 -21.78
C PHE A 95 -12.58 3.07 -21.32
N VAL A 96 -11.52 2.55 -20.73
CA VAL A 96 -11.49 1.19 -20.18
C VAL A 96 -11.71 1.27 -18.67
N LYS A 97 -12.73 0.58 -18.18
CA LYS A 97 -13.00 0.44 -16.75
C LYS A 97 -12.30 -0.80 -16.20
N THR A 98 -11.61 -0.66 -15.08
CA THR A 98 -10.96 -1.79 -14.39
C THR A 98 -11.47 -1.90 -12.95
N SER A 99 -11.65 -3.14 -12.49
CA SER A 99 -11.92 -3.40 -11.08
C SER A 99 -10.59 -3.39 -10.33
N ALA A 100 -10.43 -2.46 -9.40
CA ALA A 100 -9.21 -2.26 -8.64
C ALA A 100 -9.50 -1.79 -7.21
N LEU A 101 -8.49 -1.89 -6.36
CA LEU A 101 -8.43 -1.17 -5.10
C LEU A 101 -7.79 0.19 -5.37
N ARG A 102 -8.44 1.27 -4.90
CA ARG A 102 -7.83 2.59 -4.93
C ARG A 102 -7.08 2.84 -3.62
N TRP A 103 -5.82 3.18 -3.77
CA TRP A 103 -4.92 3.54 -2.70
C TRP A 103 -4.50 4.99 -2.87
N VAL A 104 -4.40 5.69 -1.76
CA VAL A 104 -3.77 7.00 -1.68
C VAL A 104 -2.42 6.80 -1.02
N CYS A 105 -1.37 7.26 -1.68
CA CYS A 105 -0.02 7.29 -1.17
C CYS A 105 0.35 8.73 -0.81
N VAL A 106 0.88 8.93 0.39
CA VAL A 106 1.42 10.21 0.83
C VAL A 106 2.93 10.12 0.80
N VAL A 107 3.54 11.05 0.07
CA VAL A 107 4.98 11.07 -0.20
C VAL A 107 5.59 12.36 0.33
N LEU A 108 6.77 12.24 0.94
CA LEU A 108 7.61 13.39 1.25
C LEU A 108 8.41 13.74 0.00
N LEU A 109 8.28 14.97 -0.48
CA LEU A 109 9.10 15.52 -1.55
C LEU A 109 10.27 16.27 -0.92
N THR A 110 11.47 15.72 -1.11
CA THR A 110 12.69 16.29 -0.53
C THR A 110 13.84 16.17 -1.52
N GLU A 111 14.72 17.16 -1.50
CA GLU A 111 15.96 17.08 -2.25
C GLU A 111 16.91 16.10 -1.57
N VAL A 112 17.37 15.11 -2.34
CA VAL A 112 18.39 14.17 -1.87
C VAL A 112 19.72 14.73 -2.31
N ARG A 113 20.48 15.30 -1.35
CA ARG A 113 21.70 16.08 -1.62
C ARG A 113 22.73 15.36 -2.48
N TRP A 114 22.87 14.05 -2.32
CA TRP A 114 23.83 13.25 -3.12
C TRP A 114 23.33 12.92 -4.53
N ALA A 115 22.03 13.10 -4.80
CA ALA A 115 21.41 12.84 -6.09
C ALA A 115 21.06 14.15 -6.83
N SER A 116 21.25 15.31 -6.20
CA SER A 116 20.91 16.65 -6.72
C SER A 116 19.54 16.71 -7.39
N ARG A 117 18.58 15.98 -6.82
CA ARG A 117 17.23 15.81 -7.38
C ARG A 117 16.22 15.68 -6.26
N VAL A 118 15.01 16.14 -6.52
CA VAL A 118 13.84 15.89 -5.66
C VAL A 118 13.41 14.44 -5.82
N TRP A 119 13.27 13.74 -4.70
CA TRP A 119 12.74 12.38 -4.63
C TRP A 119 11.40 12.37 -3.91
N ALA A 120 10.52 11.48 -4.35
CA ALA A 120 9.26 11.17 -3.69
C ALA A 120 9.44 9.98 -2.75
N LEU A 121 9.44 10.23 -1.45
CA LEU A 121 9.66 9.23 -0.41
C LEU A 121 8.31 8.84 0.22
N PRO A 122 7.69 7.72 -0.18
CA PRO A 122 6.40 7.29 0.36
C PRO A 122 6.52 6.88 1.82
N PHE A 123 5.63 7.42 2.67
CA PHE A 123 5.62 7.09 4.09
C PHE A 123 4.25 6.68 4.62
N LEU A 124 3.17 6.92 3.87
CA LEU A 124 1.82 6.47 4.21
C LEU A 124 1.13 5.92 2.96
N SER A 125 0.44 4.79 3.12
CA SER A 125 -0.51 4.33 2.11
C SER A 125 -1.81 3.95 2.80
N ALA A 126 -2.91 4.53 2.33
CA ALA A 126 -4.24 4.31 2.88
C ALA A 126 -5.21 3.87 1.78
N ARG A 127 -6.18 3.03 2.14
CA ARG A 127 -7.24 2.68 1.20
C ARG A 127 -8.24 3.83 1.10
N ALA A 128 -8.49 4.27 -0.13
CA ALA A 128 -9.54 5.23 -0.43
C ALA A 128 -10.66 4.51 -1.18
N PRO A 129 -11.66 3.95 -0.47
CA PRO A 129 -12.74 3.22 -1.11
C PRO A 129 -13.53 4.11 -2.10
N SER A 130 -14.18 3.47 -3.06
CA SER A 130 -15.04 4.18 -4.04
C SER A 130 -16.26 4.75 -3.34
N GLU A 131 -16.85 5.79 -3.94
CA GLU A 131 -18.10 6.40 -3.49
C GLU A 131 -19.19 5.36 -3.30
N ARG A 132 -19.41 4.52 -4.32
CA ARG A 132 -20.37 3.42 -4.25
C ARG A 132 -20.15 2.50 -3.03
N TYR A 133 -18.91 2.14 -2.72
CA TYR A 133 -18.62 1.28 -1.56
C TYR A 133 -18.86 2.02 -0.24
N ALA A 134 -18.53 3.30 -0.18
CA ALA A 134 -18.80 4.13 1.00
C ALA A 134 -20.31 4.26 1.25
N THR A 135 -21.11 4.51 0.21
CA THR A 135 -22.58 4.56 0.28
C THR A 135 -23.18 3.21 0.70
N GLU A 136 -22.73 2.09 0.12
CA GLU A 136 -23.19 0.74 0.48
C GLU A 136 -22.84 0.36 1.93
N THR A 137 -21.82 0.98 2.53
CA THR A 137 -21.38 0.74 3.91
C THR A 137 -21.78 1.85 4.89
N GLY A 138 -22.57 2.84 4.45
CA GLY A 138 -23.02 3.96 5.28
C GLY A 138 -21.90 4.91 5.72
N GLN A 139 -20.74 4.89 5.04
CA GLN A 139 -19.61 5.77 5.34
C GLN A 139 -19.63 7.01 4.46
N ARG A 140 -19.18 8.15 5.01
CA ARG A 140 -19.01 9.38 4.22
C ARG A 140 -17.91 9.16 3.18
N HIS A 141 -18.26 9.27 1.92
CA HIS A 141 -17.26 9.35 0.85
C HIS A 141 -16.45 10.63 1.02
N LYS A 142 -15.13 10.52 0.92
CA LYS A 142 -14.23 11.66 0.84
C LYS A 142 -13.59 11.65 -0.54
N SER A 143 -13.88 12.69 -1.30
CA SER A 143 -13.22 12.96 -2.58
C SER A 143 -11.74 13.23 -2.34
N LEU A 144 -10.87 12.93 -3.30
CA LEU A 144 -9.42 13.07 -3.07
C LEU A 144 -8.99 14.52 -2.87
N THR A 145 -9.72 15.45 -3.48
CA THR A 145 -9.53 16.88 -3.27
C THR A 145 -9.79 17.25 -1.80
N GLU A 146 -10.80 16.65 -1.15
CA GLU A 146 -11.02 16.84 0.31
C GLU A 146 -9.95 16.18 1.18
N TRP A 147 -9.10 15.28 0.66
CA TRP A 147 -7.95 14.74 1.41
C TRP A 147 -6.71 15.62 1.31
N ALA A 148 -6.63 16.48 0.30
CA ALA A 148 -5.48 17.32 0.01
C ALA A 148 -5.55 18.72 0.63
N TRP A 149 -6.70 19.10 1.20
CA TRP A 149 -6.96 20.39 1.83
C TRP A 149 -7.22 20.23 3.34
#